data_AF-A0A2E3UVC4-F1
#
_entry.id   AF-A0A2E3UVC4-F1
#
_cell.length_a   1.000
_cell.length_b   1.000
_cell.length_c   1.000
_cell.angle_alpha   90.00
_cell.angle_beta   90.00
_cell.angle_gamma   90.00
#
_symmetry.space_group_name_H-M   'P 1'
#
loop_
_entity.id
_entity.type
_entity.pdbx_description
1 polymer ?
#
loop_
_entity_poly.entity_id
_entity_poly.type
_entity_poly.pdbx_seq_one_letter_code
_entity_poly.pdbx_strand_id
1 'polypeptide(L)'
;KEILPFYLDKRKKMHSQRKKSIFSNTIYQSAQDDKSVVWFDENINFNIQLASPSRKQINLATVYNDWLKFSDSFSSLGPINGMHHTENVVFKEDNYTPLLMAKRKNGEEYPLAIASYPEKGRAIWIFTDKLWQLAMNGNGHISRNAYSQIFDSASQWLIRSEINKPLTIEHLSLQEEDNNIFWTAYLKGPATEYIDLKSKDWNISVCDKNLDKNKINKEITGNQSLTLSGKIKNKKQFRKVCSITVNATNKAFGSLEIKSQAPVPKTYKDNDLISSQGKLKELAEIIGAELYVSNNDIDFKIKTWLDNKYLEKGLIINHESKNKVNHFWILDSYILWMLILFLPLEIIIRRWDKLFQTF
;
A
#
# COMPACT_ATOMS: atom_id res chain seq x y z
N LYS A 1 3.55 -13.30 -17.62
CA LYS A 1 2.63 -12.25 -17.10
C LYS A 1 3.22 -10.90 -17.42
N GLU A 2 2.47 -9.99 -18.03
CA GLU A 2 2.95 -8.65 -18.39
C GLU A 2 3.14 -7.80 -17.13
N ILE A 3 4.39 -7.46 -16.82
CA ILE A 3 4.78 -6.67 -15.63
C ILE A 3 4.73 -5.16 -15.93
N LEU A 4 4.80 -4.78 -17.21
CA LEU A 4 4.90 -3.39 -17.63
C LEU A 4 3.54 -2.66 -17.53
N PRO A 5 3.54 -1.40 -17.06
CA PRO A 5 2.33 -0.58 -17.04
C PRO A 5 1.91 -0.10 -18.43
N PHE A 6 2.63 -0.50 -19.47
CA PHE A 6 2.37 -0.11 -20.84
C PHE A 6 2.65 -1.25 -21.83
N TYR A 7 2.14 -1.10 -23.04
CA TYR A 7 2.48 -1.93 -24.19
C TYR A 7 2.77 -1.05 -25.41
N LEU A 8 3.49 -1.59 -26.39
CA LEU A 8 3.78 -0.89 -27.63
C LEU A 8 2.57 -0.97 -28.59
N ASP A 9 2.17 0.16 -29.15
CA ASP A 9 1.11 0.18 -30.17
C ASP A 9 1.59 -0.46 -31.47
N LYS A 10 1.19 -1.72 -31.69
CA LYS A 10 1.54 -2.48 -32.91
C LYS A 10 0.94 -1.86 -34.18
N ARG A 11 -0.11 -1.05 -34.10
CA ARG A 11 -0.77 -0.46 -35.29
C ARG A 11 0.07 0.65 -35.93
N LYS A 12 0.73 1.48 -35.11
CA LYS A 12 1.67 2.51 -35.60
C LYS A 12 2.93 1.90 -36.23
N LYS A 13 3.32 0.68 -35.81
CA LYS A 13 4.46 -0.06 -36.37
C LYS A 13 4.31 -0.34 -37.88
N MET A 14 3.09 -0.63 -38.34
CA MET A 14 2.84 -0.94 -39.77
C MET A 14 2.87 0.30 -40.69
N HIS A 15 2.51 1.49 -40.19
CA HIS A 15 2.53 2.71 -41.01
C HIS A 15 3.94 3.28 -41.20
N SER A 16 4.83 3.12 -40.22
CA SER A 16 6.24 3.51 -40.33
C SER A 16 7.00 2.65 -41.37
N GLN A 17 6.73 1.35 -41.41
CA GLN A 17 7.40 0.42 -42.34
C GLN A 17 6.91 0.57 -43.79
N ARG A 18 5.62 0.88 -44.02
CA ARG A 18 5.08 1.06 -45.39
C ARG A 18 5.63 2.28 -46.15
N LYS A 19 6.21 3.27 -45.46
CA LYS A 19 6.80 4.47 -46.12
C LYS A 19 8.29 4.30 -46.49
N LYS A 20 8.94 3.20 -46.12
CA LYS A 20 10.40 3.01 -46.29
C LYS A 20 10.81 1.88 -47.24
N SER A 21 9.90 1.34 -48.07
CA SER A 21 10.30 0.46 -49.17
C SER A 21 10.23 1.23 -50.48
N ILE A 22 11.31 1.93 -50.83
CA ILE A 22 11.80 2.25 -52.19
C ILE A 22 13.09 3.06 -51.95
N PHE A 23 14.22 2.47 -52.33
CA PHE A 23 15.61 2.97 -52.31
C PHE A 23 16.57 2.57 -51.16
N SER A 24 17.57 1.79 -51.61
CA SER A 24 18.99 1.77 -51.25
C SER A 24 19.50 0.74 -50.23
N ASN A 25 20.38 -0.13 -50.76
CA ASN A 25 21.28 -1.03 -50.07
C ASN A 25 22.34 -0.22 -49.29
N THR A 26 22.27 -0.23 -47.96
CA THR A 26 23.41 0.11 -47.10
C THR A 26 23.36 -0.72 -45.82
N ILE A 27 24.24 -1.72 -45.71
CA ILE A 27 24.20 -2.76 -44.66
C ILE A 27 24.82 -2.30 -43.31
N TYR A 28 25.26 -1.04 -43.18
CA TYR A 28 25.89 -0.53 -41.94
C TYR A 28 25.10 0.55 -41.18
N GLN A 29 23.82 0.81 -41.51
CA GLN A 29 22.97 1.77 -40.79
C GLN A 29 21.79 1.14 -40.02
N SER A 30 21.73 -0.19 -39.92
CA SER A 30 20.55 -0.92 -39.43
C SER A 30 20.33 -0.90 -37.90
N ALA A 31 21.24 -0.33 -37.10
CA ALA A 31 21.04 -0.23 -35.65
C ALA A 31 20.27 1.04 -35.21
N GLN A 32 20.18 2.06 -36.07
CA GLN A 32 19.59 3.36 -35.71
C GLN A 32 18.14 3.54 -36.20
N ASP A 33 17.65 2.59 -36.99
CA ASP A 33 16.38 2.71 -37.70
C ASP A 33 15.27 1.79 -37.17
N ASP A 34 15.55 1.01 -36.13
CA ASP A 34 14.55 0.22 -35.42
C ASP A 34 13.87 1.07 -34.32
N LYS A 35 13.21 2.16 -34.73
CA LYS A 35 12.41 3.09 -33.89
C LYS A 35 11.12 2.44 -33.36
N SER A 36 11.18 1.15 -33.04
CA SER A 36 10.06 0.35 -32.55
C SER A 36 10.07 0.16 -31.03
N VAL A 37 11.09 0.69 -30.33
CA VAL A 37 11.33 0.58 -28.88
C VAL A 37 11.58 1.97 -28.31
N VAL A 38 11.08 2.27 -27.10
CA VAL A 38 11.38 3.51 -26.34
C VAL A 38 12.85 3.89 -26.51
N TRP A 39 13.14 5.02 -27.17
CA TRP A 39 14.50 5.45 -27.48
C TRP A 39 14.74 6.86 -26.96
N PHE A 40 15.99 7.16 -26.59
CA PHE A 40 16.38 8.45 -26.07
C PHE A 40 16.74 9.40 -27.22
N ASP A 41 16.22 10.63 -27.18
CA ASP A 41 16.61 11.72 -28.08
C ASP A 41 17.09 12.92 -27.27
N GLU A 42 18.38 13.24 -27.43
CA GLU A 42 19.07 14.34 -26.75
C GLU A 42 18.59 15.72 -27.17
N ASN A 43 18.00 15.87 -28.36
CA ASN A 43 17.64 17.17 -28.94
C ASN A 43 16.21 17.61 -28.60
N ILE A 44 15.44 16.77 -27.91
CA ILE A 44 14.08 17.13 -27.51
C ILE A 44 14.13 18.07 -26.33
N ASN A 45 13.63 19.29 -26.56
CA ASN A 45 13.49 20.30 -25.53
C ASN A 45 12.08 20.27 -24.94
N PHE A 46 11.98 20.19 -23.62
CA PHE A 46 10.72 20.17 -22.89
C PHE A 46 10.85 20.90 -21.55
N ASN A 47 9.72 21.37 -21.04
CA ASN A 47 9.60 21.88 -19.67
C ASN A 47 8.99 20.79 -18.78
N ILE A 48 9.45 20.68 -17.54
CA ILE A 48 8.86 19.78 -16.55
C ILE A 48 7.64 20.45 -15.93
N GLN A 49 6.53 19.73 -15.88
CA GLN A 49 5.33 20.13 -15.15
C GLN A 49 4.86 19.00 -14.25
N LEU A 50 4.21 19.36 -13.16
CA LEU A 50 3.54 18.37 -12.31
C LEU A 50 2.34 17.80 -13.07
N ALA A 51 2.10 16.49 -12.97
CA ALA A 51 0.90 15.89 -13.54
C ALA A 51 -0.37 16.27 -12.74
N SER A 52 -1.55 16.01 -13.30
CA SER A 52 -2.84 16.22 -12.63
C SER A 52 -3.62 14.90 -12.43
N PRO A 53 -3.13 13.97 -11.60
CA PRO A 53 -3.79 12.69 -11.35
C PRO A 53 -5.12 12.84 -10.59
N SER A 54 -6.01 11.87 -10.76
CA SER A 54 -7.26 11.81 -9.98
C SER A 54 -7.00 11.55 -8.49
N ARG A 55 -7.97 11.88 -7.62
CA ARG A 55 -7.88 11.60 -6.17
C ARG A 55 -7.56 10.14 -5.87
N LYS A 56 -8.15 9.20 -6.61
CA LYS A 56 -7.86 7.76 -6.47
C LYS A 56 -6.40 7.45 -6.79
N GLN A 57 -5.86 8.03 -7.85
CA GLN A 57 -4.47 7.86 -8.27
C GLN A 57 -3.47 8.51 -7.29
N ILE A 58 -3.82 9.66 -6.72
CA ILE A 58 -3.03 10.34 -5.67
C ILE A 58 -2.93 9.46 -4.44
N ASN A 59 -4.04 8.87 -3.99
CA ASN A 59 -4.01 7.97 -2.84
C ASN A 59 -3.07 6.79 -3.11
N LEU A 60 -3.15 6.17 -4.29
CA LEU A 60 -2.27 5.05 -4.66
C LEU A 60 -0.78 5.44 -4.71
N ALA A 61 -0.45 6.63 -5.21
CA ALA A 61 0.91 7.17 -5.29
C ALA A 61 1.09 8.34 -4.33
N THR A 62 1.14 8.08 -3.02
CA THR A 62 1.37 9.13 -2.02
C THR A 62 2.66 9.94 -2.25
N VAL A 63 3.66 9.35 -2.92
CA VAL A 63 4.86 10.05 -3.44
C VAL A 63 4.53 11.32 -4.24
N TYR A 64 3.37 11.36 -4.91
CA TYR A 64 2.90 12.54 -5.62
C TYR A 64 2.74 13.75 -4.69
N ASN A 65 2.22 13.57 -3.47
CA ASN A 65 2.03 14.67 -2.51
C ASN A 65 3.36 15.25 -2.02
N ASP A 66 4.40 14.43 -1.95
CA ASP A 66 5.75 14.91 -1.66
C ASP A 66 6.34 15.65 -2.85
N TRP A 67 6.14 15.13 -4.06
CA TRP A 67 6.62 15.75 -5.29
C TRP A 67 5.93 17.09 -5.58
N LEU A 68 4.67 17.24 -5.17
CA LEU A 68 3.91 18.49 -5.23
C LEU A 68 4.63 19.64 -4.52
N LYS A 69 5.35 19.38 -3.42
CA LYS A 69 6.14 20.39 -2.69
C LYS A 69 7.28 20.98 -3.53
N PHE A 70 7.65 20.32 -4.63
CA PHE A 70 8.70 20.75 -5.56
C PHE A 70 8.15 21.32 -6.87
N SER A 71 6.84 21.61 -6.97
CA SER A 71 6.23 22.17 -8.19
C SER A 71 6.95 23.40 -8.72
N ASP A 72 7.31 24.31 -7.82
CA ASP A 72 7.96 25.58 -8.16
C ASP A 72 9.40 25.35 -8.62
N SER A 73 10.08 24.40 -7.96
CA SER A 73 11.42 23.95 -8.33
C SER A 73 11.41 23.39 -9.75
N PHE A 74 10.49 22.48 -10.08
CA PHE A 74 10.38 21.92 -11.44
C PHE A 74 10.11 22.98 -12.50
N SER A 75 9.24 23.94 -12.19
CA SER A 75 8.88 25.04 -13.11
C SER A 75 10.05 25.99 -13.35
N SER A 76 10.91 26.20 -12.34
CA SER A 76 12.07 27.11 -12.41
C SER A 76 13.26 26.58 -13.22
N LEU A 77 13.27 25.29 -13.58
CA LEU A 77 14.37 24.69 -14.35
C LEU A 77 14.46 25.17 -15.79
N GLY A 78 13.36 25.72 -16.32
CA GLY A 78 13.26 26.04 -17.74
C GLY A 78 13.34 24.79 -18.62
N PRO A 79 13.67 24.97 -19.91
CA PRO A 79 13.70 23.88 -20.87
C PRO A 79 14.90 22.96 -20.65
N ILE A 80 14.64 21.66 -20.65
CA ILE A 80 15.63 20.58 -20.54
C ILE A 80 15.68 19.83 -21.86
N ASN A 81 16.87 19.38 -22.23
CA ASN A 81 17.11 18.65 -23.47
C ASN A 81 17.40 17.18 -23.14
N GLY A 82 16.70 16.24 -23.79
CA GLY A 82 16.94 14.81 -23.61
C GLY A 82 15.76 14.07 -23.00
N MET A 83 14.95 13.44 -23.85
CA MET A 83 13.75 12.72 -23.43
C MET A 83 13.66 11.37 -24.14
N HIS A 84 13.14 10.36 -23.43
CA HIS A 84 12.74 9.11 -24.08
C HIS A 84 11.42 9.29 -24.84
N HIS A 85 11.38 8.83 -26.08
CA HIS A 85 10.18 8.79 -26.90
C HIS A 85 9.17 7.78 -26.36
N THR A 86 8.03 8.29 -25.91
CA THR A 86 6.91 7.49 -25.38
C THR A 86 5.66 7.57 -26.26
N GLU A 87 5.73 8.16 -27.47
CA GLU A 87 4.56 8.37 -28.34
C GLU A 87 3.95 7.07 -28.90
N ASN A 88 4.74 5.99 -28.86
CA ASN A 88 4.36 4.64 -29.28
C ASN A 88 3.99 3.73 -28.10
N VAL A 89 3.98 4.28 -26.88
CA VAL A 89 3.69 3.57 -25.64
C VAL A 89 2.23 3.84 -25.25
N VAL A 90 1.44 2.77 -25.13
CA VAL A 90 0.07 2.85 -24.61
C VAL A 90 0.09 2.44 -23.16
N PHE A 91 -0.17 3.41 -22.28
CA PHE A 91 -0.24 3.16 -20.85
C PHE A 91 -1.59 2.56 -20.47
N LYS A 92 -1.58 1.59 -19.56
CA LYS A 92 -2.78 0.95 -19.01
C LYS A 92 -3.32 1.86 -17.89
N GLU A 93 -4.31 2.69 -18.19
CA GLU A 93 -4.82 3.77 -17.30
C GLU A 93 -5.07 3.36 -15.84
N ASP A 94 -5.53 2.12 -15.58
CA ASP A 94 -5.79 1.60 -14.22
C ASP A 94 -4.55 1.06 -13.47
N ASN A 95 -3.37 1.12 -14.07
CA ASN A 95 -2.14 0.51 -13.55
C ASN A 95 -1.02 1.53 -13.29
N TYR A 96 -1.27 2.82 -13.49
CA TYR A 96 -0.31 3.86 -13.17
C TYR A 96 -0.96 5.17 -12.70
N THR A 97 -0.15 5.97 -12.02
CA THR A 97 -0.41 7.36 -11.66
C THR A 97 0.66 8.22 -12.32
N PRO A 98 0.30 9.19 -13.17
CA PRO A 98 1.28 10.15 -13.69
C PRO A 98 1.78 11.05 -12.54
N LEU A 99 3.09 11.25 -12.48
CA LEU A 99 3.73 12.09 -11.46
C LEU A 99 4.22 13.42 -12.07
N LEU A 100 4.94 13.32 -13.19
CA LEU A 100 5.46 14.47 -13.94
C LEU A 100 5.11 14.34 -15.42
N MET A 101 4.86 15.49 -16.06
CA MET A 101 4.64 15.64 -17.48
C MET A 101 5.78 16.46 -18.10
N ALA A 102 6.18 16.08 -19.31
CA ALA A 102 7.05 16.85 -20.17
C ALA A 102 6.19 17.63 -21.15
N LYS A 103 6.26 18.96 -21.10
CA LYS A 103 5.57 19.84 -22.03
C LYS A 103 6.54 20.33 -23.10
N ARG A 104 6.32 19.92 -24.35
CA ARG A 104 7.15 20.31 -25.49
C ARG A 104 6.75 21.70 -26.01
N LYS A 105 7.63 22.31 -26.81
CA LYS A 105 7.39 23.64 -27.42
C LYS A 105 6.14 23.68 -28.31
N ASN A 106 5.76 22.56 -28.91
CA ASN A 106 4.56 22.42 -29.73
C ASN A 106 3.26 22.26 -28.91
N GLY A 107 3.34 22.28 -27.58
CA GLY A 107 2.19 22.13 -26.68
C GLY A 107 1.83 20.67 -26.36
N GLU A 108 2.50 19.69 -26.96
CA GLU A 108 2.28 18.27 -26.63
C GLU A 108 2.82 17.94 -25.24
N GLU A 109 2.07 17.10 -24.52
CA GLU A 109 2.39 16.67 -23.17
C GLU A 109 2.57 15.15 -23.11
N TYR A 110 3.68 14.71 -22.53
CA TYR A 110 4.03 13.31 -22.40
C TYR A 110 4.39 12.98 -20.96
N PRO A 111 4.05 11.80 -20.43
CA PRO A 111 4.46 11.42 -19.08
C PRO A 111 5.98 11.32 -19.01
N LEU A 112 6.57 12.12 -18.13
CA LEU A 112 8.01 12.12 -17.84
C LEU A 112 8.34 11.17 -16.69
N ALA A 113 7.45 11.08 -15.70
CA ALA A 113 7.56 10.14 -14.61
C ALA A 113 6.19 9.57 -14.24
N ILE A 114 6.13 8.27 -13.97
CA ILE A 114 4.90 7.59 -13.55
C ILE A 114 5.18 6.67 -12.36
N ALA A 115 4.22 6.56 -11.45
CA ALA A 115 4.16 5.51 -10.45
C ALA A 115 3.28 4.37 -10.98
N SER A 116 3.73 3.13 -10.89
CA SER A 116 2.99 1.96 -11.40
C SER A 116 2.82 0.90 -10.31
N TYR A 117 1.77 0.08 -10.50
CA TYR A 117 1.34 -0.93 -9.52
C TYR A 117 1.26 -2.32 -10.17
N PRO A 118 2.40 -2.92 -10.56
CA PRO A 118 2.39 -4.32 -11.00
C PRO A 118 1.85 -5.21 -9.86
N GLU A 119 1.19 -6.33 -10.18
CA GLU A 119 0.38 -7.16 -9.27
C GLU A 119 0.91 -7.31 -7.82
N LYS A 120 2.24 -7.38 -7.62
CA LYS A 120 2.88 -7.57 -6.31
C LYS A 120 3.89 -6.48 -5.92
N GLY A 121 3.96 -5.38 -6.66
CA GLY A 121 5.05 -4.40 -6.51
C GLY A 121 4.63 -2.98 -6.81
N ARG A 122 5.62 -2.09 -6.71
CA ARG A 122 5.54 -0.69 -7.11
C ARG A 122 6.77 -0.39 -7.93
N ALA A 123 6.62 0.45 -8.93
CA ALA A 123 7.77 0.94 -9.68
C ALA A 123 7.51 2.39 -10.06
N ILE A 124 8.52 3.23 -9.87
CA ILE A 124 8.57 4.57 -10.45
C ILE A 124 9.36 4.45 -11.74
N TRP A 125 8.76 4.87 -12.84
CA TRP A 125 9.39 4.94 -14.15
C TRP A 125 9.73 6.37 -14.44
N ILE A 126 10.95 6.60 -14.91
CA ILE A 126 11.45 7.91 -15.27
C ILE A 126 11.88 7.84 -16.75
N PHE A 127 11.28 8.67 -17.59
CA PHE A 127 11.46 8.66 -19.05
C PHE A 127 12.44 9.75 -19.53
N THR A 128 13.45 10.05 -18.71
CA THR A 128 14.56 10.93 -19.07
C THR A 128 15.79 10.58 -18.25
N ASP A 129 16.93 10.56 -18.92
CA ASP A 129 18.23 10.43 -18.26
C ASP A 129 18.76 11.79 -17.80
N LYS A 130 17.95 12.84 -17.77
CA LYS A 130 18.42 14.19 -17.41
C LYS A 130 17.95 14.64 -16.05
N LEU A 131 17.05 13.89 -15.41
CA LEU A 131 16.62 14.18 -14.04
C LEU A 131 17.75 14.07 -13.00
N TRP A 132 18.80 13.28 -13.24
CA TRP A 132 19.99 13.28 -12.35
C TRP A 132 20.81 14.57 -12.49
N GLN A 133 20.73 15.27 -13.61
CA GLN A 133 21.44 16.55 -13.78
C GLN A 133 20.91 17.61 -12.81
N LEU A 134 19.66 17.47 -12.33
CA LEU A 134 19.12 18.28 -11.24
C LEU A 134 19.96 18.17 -9.96
N ALA A 135 20.63 17.04 -9.73
CA ALA A 135 21.48 16.81 -8.57
C ALA A 135 22.89 17.40 -8.73
N MET A 136 23.35 17.53 -9.97
CA MET A 136 24.76 17.78 -10.32
C MET A 136 25.01 19.20 -10.82
N ASN A 137 23.98 19.93 -11.25
CA ASN A 137 24.15 21.27 -11.78
C ASN A 137 24.27 22.29 -10.64
N GLY A 138 25.52 22.57 -10.22
CA GLY A 138 25.81 23.50 -9.11
C GLY A 138 25.36 24.94 -9.35
N ASN A 139 25.04 25.30 -10.60
CA ASN A 139 24.52 26.61 -11.01
C ASN A 139 23.00 26.61 -11.24
N GLY A 140 22.32 25.49 -11.00
CA GLY A 140 20.88 25.34 -11.24
C GLY A 140 20.01 25.86 -10.08
N HIS A 141 18.79 26.28 -10.40
CA HIS A 141 17.79 26.75 -9.42
C HIS A 141 17.31 25.67 -8.43
N ILE A 142 17.53 24.39 -8.72
CA ILE A 142 17.19 23.28 -7.83
C ILE A 142 18.44 22.86 -7.04
N SER A 143 18.36 22.96 -5.71
CA SER A 143 19.43 22.49 -4.84
C SER A 143 19.56 20.97 -4.90
N ARG A 144 20.78 20.45 -4.76
CA ARG A 144 21.06 19.02 -4.55
C ARG A 144 20.20 18.40 -3.43
N ASN A 145 19.80 19.22 -2.45
CA ASN A 145 18.88 18.85 -1.37
C ASN A 145 17.49 18.49 -1.92
N ALA A 146 16.91 19.28 -2.81
CA ALA A 146 15.61 18.99 -3.41
C ALA A 146 15.64 17.69 -4.23
N TYR A 147 16.72 17.43 -4.98
CA TYR A 147 16.91 16.13 -5.64
C TYR A 147 16.97 14.97 -4.65
N SER A 148 17.73 15.11 -3.56
CA SER A 148 17.79 14.10 -2.49
C SER A 148 16.40 13.83 -1.94
N GLN A 149 15.62 14.87 -1.63
CA GLN A 149 14.28 14.72 -1.08
C GLN A 149 13.30 14.04 -2.06
N ILE A 150 13.39 14.34 -3.36
CA ILE A 150 12.62 13.64 -4.41
C ILE A 150 12.96 12.15 -4.41
N PHE A 151 14.25 11.82 -4.36
CA PHE A 151 14.74 10.43 -4.34
C PHE A 151 14.38 9.70 -3.05
N ASP A 152 14.48 10.37 -1.90
CA ASP A 152 14.15 9.83 -0.59
C ASP A 152 12.64 9.54 -0.50
N SER A 153 11.79 10.46 -0.96
CA SER A 153 10.34 10.24 -1.03
C SER A 153 9.99 9.07 -1.95
N ALA A 154 10.61 9.01 -3.15
CA ALA A 154 10.45 7.89 -4.07
C ALA A 154 10.87 6.56 -3.42
N SER A 155 12.01 6.54 -2.74
CA SER A 155 12.55 5.37 -2.07
C SER A 155 11.66 4.92 -0.90
N GLN A 156 11.21 5.84 -0.05
CA GLN A 156 10.29 5.55 1.04
C GLN A 156 8.97 4.94 0.53
N TRP A 157 8.43 5.51 -0.55
CA TRP A 157 7.23 4.99 -1.19
C TRP A 157 7.43 3.60 -1.80
N LEU A 158 8.59 3.34 -2.41
CA LEU A 158 8.94 2.01 -2.94
C LEU A 158 9.15 0.98 -1.81
N ILE A 159 9.80 1.35 -0.71
CA ILE A 159 10.13 0.50 0.45
C ILE A 159 8.92 0.27 1.38
N ARG A 160 7.83 1.02 1.17
CA ARG A 160 6.56 0.90 1.91
C ARG A 160 6.63 1.27 3.39
N SER A 161 7.55 2.13 3.84
CA SER A 161 7.68 2.44 5.29
C SER A 161 6.34 2.84 5.94
N GLU A 162 5.50 3.59 5.23
CA GLU A 162 4.18 4.04 5.71
C GLU A 162 3.11 2.94 5.71
N ILE A 163 3.12 2.04 4.71
CA ILE A 163 2.15 0.94 4.55
C ILE A 163 2.58 -0.32 5.31
N ASN A 164 3.81 -0.36 5.81
CA ASN A 164 4.27 -1.36 6.77
C ASN A 164 3.65 -1.16 8.16
N LYS A 165 3.03 0.00 8.44
CA LYS A 165 2.17 0.13 9.62
C LYS A 165 0.95 -0.76 9.40
N PRO A 166 0.80 -1.85 10.17
CA PRO A 166 -0.29 -2.80 9.97
C PRO A 166 -1.61 -2.06 10.17
N LEU A 167 -2.63 -2.42 9.38
CA LEU A 167 -4.00 -2.14 9.78
C LEU A 167 -4.22 -2.89 11.10
N THR A 168 -4.70 -2.21 12.12
CA THR A 168 -5.00 -2.84 13.41
C THR A 168 -6.46 -2.62 13.78
N ILE A 169 -6.99 -3.52 14.59
CA ILE A 169 -8.30 -3.37 15.23
C ILE A 169 -8.00 -2.95 16.66
N GLU A 170 -8.11 -1.67 17.00
CA GLU A 170 -7.80 -1.20 18.36
C GLU A 170 -8.90 -1.59 19.35
N HIS A 171 -10.16 -1.53 18.89
CA HIS A 171 -11.32 -1.83 19.73
C HIS A 171 -12.32 -2.72 18.98
N LEU A 172 -12.76 -3.79 19.64
CA LEU A 172 -13.85 -4.65 19.20
C LEU A 172 -14.89 -4.71 20.32
N SER A 173 -16.09 -4.25 20.03
CA SER A 173 -17.25 -4.36 20.91
C SER A 173 -18.23 -5.37 20.31
N LEU A 174 -18.70 -6.28 21.15
CA LEU A 174 -19.68 -7.30 20.81
C LEU A 174 -20.79 -7.25 21.85
N GLN A 175 -22.04 -7.30 21.42
CA GLN A 175 -23.20 -7.30 22.30
C GLN A 175 -24.25 -8.26 21.75
N GLU A 176 -24.72 -9.19 22.58
CA GLU A 176 -25.83 -10.07 22.22
C GLU A 176 -27.16 -9.49 22.69
N GLU A 177 -28.12 -9.35 21.77
CA GLU A 177 -29.49 -8.89 22.04
C GLU A 177 -30.48 -9.61 21.10
N ASP A 178 -31.53 -10.20 21.69
CA ASP A 178 -32.66 -10.82 20.97
C ASP A 178 -32.24 -11.76 19.80
N ASN A 179 -31.31 -12.69 20.07
CA ASN A 179 -30.71 -13.65 19.12
C ASN A 179 -29.82 -13.05 18.01
N ASN A 180 -29.46 -11.77 18.13
CA ASN A 180 -28.51 -11.12 17.25
C ASN A 180 -27.25 -10.73 18.01
N ILE A 181 -26.11 -10.77 17.33
CA ILE A 181 -24.87 -10.18 17.81
C ILE A 181 -24.70 -8.86 17.06
N PHE A 182 -24.72 -7.77 17.81
CA PHE A 182 -24.28 -6.46 17.38
C PHE A 182 -22.77 -6.37 17.58
N TRP A 183 -22.08 -5.89 16.56
CA TRP A 183 -20.63 -5.77 16.58
C TRP A 183 -20.20 -4.40 16.06
N THR A 184 -19.15 -3.88 16.67
CA THR A 184 -18.49 -2.63 16.28
C THR A 184 -16.99 -2.83 16.37
N ALA A 185 -16.28 -2.58 15.28
CA ALA A 185 -14.83 -2.68 15.20
C ALA A 185 -14.23 -1.34 14.77
N TYR A 186 -13.30 -0.84 15.56
CA TYR A 186 -12.52 0.35 15.26
C TYR A 186 -11.19 -0.05 14.61
N LEU A 187 -11.07 0.29 13.33
CA LEU A 187 -9.91 0.01 12.50
C LEU A 187 -9.04 1.25 12.40
N LYS A 188 -7.73 1.06 12.50
CA LYS A 188 -6.75 2.15 12.35
C LYS A 188 -5.59 1.72 11.47
N GLY A 189 -5.15 2.63 10.61
CA GLY A 189 -4.00 2.46 9.76
C GLY A 189 -4.23 2.94 8.33
N PRO A 190 -3.18 3.05 7.52
CA PRO A 190 -3.26 3.66 6.18
C PRO A 190 -4.18 2.88 5.22
N ALA A 191 -4.41 1.58 5.45
CA ALA A 191 -5.29 0.78 4.62
C ALA A 191 -6.79 1.16 4.77
N THR A 192 -7.19 1.90 5.82
CA THR A 192 -8.60 2.27 6.04
C THR A 192 -9.16 3.14 4.92
N GLU A 193 -8.33 3.98 4.32
CA GLU A 193 -8.72 4.88 3.21
C GLU A 193 -9.18 4.12 1.96
N TYR A 194 -8.72 2.87 1.82
CA TYR A 194 -8.99 2.01 0.65
C TYR A 194 -10.13 1.01 0.88
N ILE A 195 -10.74 1.03 2.07
CA ILE A 195 -11.87 0.14 2.37
C ILE A 195 -13.05 0.56 1.51
N ASP A 196 -13.37 -0.27 0.52
CA ASP A 196 -14.59 -0.14 -0.29
C ASP A 196 -15.42 -1.41 -0.11
N LEU A 197 -16.53 -1.26 0.63
CA LEU A 197 -17.47 -2.36 0.89
C LEU A 197 -18.15 -2.86 -0.39
N LYS A 198 -18.14 -2.10 -1.49
CA LYS A 198 -18.69 -2.55 -2.78
C LYS A 198 -17.69 -3.39 -3.57
N SER A 199 -16.39 -3.24 -3.33
CA SER A 199 -15.37 -4.01 -4.05
C SER A 199 -15.37 -5.47 -3.61
N LYS A 200 -15.05 -6.40 -4.53
CA LYS A 200 -14.83 -7.83 -4.24
C LYS A 200 -13.56 -8.07 -3.40
N ASP A 201 -12.66 -7.10 -3.38
CA ASP A 201 -11.33 -7.19 -2.80
C ASP A 201 -11.30 -7.28 -1.26
N TRP A 202 -12.39 -6.92 -0.59
CA TRP A 202 -12.51 -6.91 0.86
C TRP A 202 -13.43 -8.03 1.34
N ASN A 203 -12.99 -8.88 2.25
CA ASN A 203 -13.81 -9.87 2.93
C ASN A 203 -13.78 -9.62 4.44
N ILE A 204 -14.95 -9.42 5.04
CA ILE A 204 -15.12 -9.20 6.47
C ILE A 204 -15.91 -10.38 7.02
N SER A 205 -15.33 -11.07 7.99
CA SER A 205 -15.99 -12.16 8.71
C SER A 205 -16.02 -11.88 10.19
N VAL A 206 -17.14 -12.22 10.82
CA VAL A 206 -17.35 -12.06 12.26
C VAL A 206 -17.94 -13.37 12.78
N CYS A 207 -17.35 -13.90 13.86
CA CYS A 207 -17.63 -15.21 14.43
C CYS A 207 -17.61 -16.32 13.35
N ASP A 208 -16.57 -16.32 12.50
CA ASP A 208 -16.37 -17.24 11.37
C ASP A 208 -17.45 -17.20 10.27
N LYS A 209 -18.34 -16.20 10.29
CA LYS A 209 -19.34 -15.98 9.25
C LYS A 209 -18.95 -14.80 8.38
N ASN A 210 -18.80 -15.04 7.08
CA ASN A 210 -18.62 -13.96 6.09
C ASN A 210 -19.88 -13.09 6.06
N LEU A 211 -19.69 -11.79 6.15
CA LEU A 211 -20.78 -10.83 6.17
C LEU A 211 -21.14 -10.36 4.77
N ASP A 212 -22.44 -10.18 4.57
CA ASP A 212 -22.95 -9.47 3.41
C ASP A 212 -22.57 -7.99 3.54
N LYS A 213 -21.78 -7.50 2.58
CA LYS A 213 -21.16 -6.16 2.62
C LYS A 213 -22.20 -5.04 2.65
N ASN A 214 -23.41 -5.30 2.14
CA ASN A 214 -24.53 -4.35 2.16
C ASN A 214 -25.14 -4.15 3.55
N LYS A 215 -24.82 -5.02 4.52
CA LYS A 215 -25.32 -4.97 5.90
C LYS A 215 -24.29 -4.41 6.88
N ILE A 216 -23.15 -3.96 6.37
CA ILE A 216 -22.07 -3.38 7.16
C ILE A 216 -22.17 -1.86 7.05
N ASN A 217 -22.32 -1.20 8.18
CA ASN A 217 -22.24 0.25 8.26
C ASN A 217 -20.77 0.66 8.35
N LYS A 218 -20.41 1.66 7.55
CA LYS A 218 -19.06 2.23 7.49
C LYS A 218 -19.14 3.70 7.91
N GLU A 219 -18.40 4.05 8.95
CA GLU A 219 -18.28 5.42 9.43
C GLU A 219 -16.80 5.84 9.49
N ILE A 220 -16.48 6.99 8.89
CA ILE A 220 -15.11 7.53 8.87
C ILE A 220 -14.95 8.43 10.08
N THR A 221 -14.17 7.99 11.06
CA THR A 221 -13.98 8.72 12.34
C THR A 221 -12.77 9.67 12.30
N GLY A 222 -11.89 9.53 11.30
CA GLY A 222 -10.69 10.35 11.15
C GLY A 222 -9.88 9.96 9.90
N ASN A 223 -8.74 10.62 9.67
CA ASN A 223 -7.97 10.47 8.42
C ASN A 223 -7.50 9.03 8.15
N GLN A 224 -7.15 8.27 9.19
CA GLN A 224 -6.70 6.87 9.08
C GLN A 224 -7.44 5.96 10.06
N SER A 225 -8.68 6.30 10.37
CA SER A 225 -9.50 5.57 11.33
C SER A 225 -10.92 5.39 10.81
N LEU A 226 -11.42 4.18 10.95
CA LEU A 226 -12.72 3.77 10.43
C LEU A 226 -13.44 2.90 11.46
N THR A 227 -14.72 3.17 11.67
CA THR A 227 -15.60 2.27 12.42
C THR A 227 -16.42 1.44 11.44
N LEU A 228 -16.38 0.12 11.62
CA LEU A 228 -17.28 -0.81 10.96
C LEU A 228 -18.24 -1.37 11.99
N SER A 229 -19.53 -1.42 11.65
CA SER A 229 -20.55 -2.00 12.53
C SER A 229 -21.57 -2.81 11.75
N GLY A 230 -22.25 -3.72 12.43
CA GLY A 230 -23.28 -4.54 11.81
C GLY A 230 -23.99 -5.46 12.80
N LYS A 231 -24.88 -6.28 12.24
CA LYS A 231 -25.65 -7.27 13.00
C LYS A 231 -25.62 -8.64 12.36
N ILE A 232 -25.55 -9.68 13.18
CA ILE A 232 -25.47 -11.07 12.74
C ILE A 232 -26.50 -11.89 13.48
N LYS A 233 -27.33 -12.64 12.75
CA LYS A 233 -28.22 -13.62 13.36
C LYS A 233 -27.37 -14.77 13.89
N ASN A 234 -27.34 -14.93 15.21
CA ASN A 234 -26.67 -16.06 15.83
C ASN A 234 -27.70 -17.03 16.40
N LYS A 235 -27.99 -18.10 15.64
CA LYS A 235 -28.74 -19.23 16.18
C LYS A 235 -27.77 -20.05 17.04
N LYS A 236 -27.78 -19.81 18.35
CA LYS A 236 -27.23 -20.72 19.38
C LYS A 236 -25.77 -21.15 19.22
N GLN A 237 -24.83 -20.24 19.00
CA GLN A 237 -23.42 -20.55 19.27
C GLN A 237 -23.00 -19.92 20.60
N PHE A 238 -23.06 -20.74 21.65
CA PHE A 238 -22.36 -20.51 22.91
C PHE A 238 -20.86 -20.62 22.67
N ARG A 239 -20.27 -19.61 22.03
CA ARG A 239 -18.81 -19.45 22.02
C ARG A 239 -18.49 -18.24 22.89
N LYS A 240 -17.73 -18.48 23.98
CA LYS A 240 -17.28 -17.42 24.91
C LYS A 240 -16.45 -16.34 24.21
N VAL A 241 -15.87 -16.64 23.04
CA VAL A 241 -15.01 -15.74 22.26
C VAL A 241 -15.45 -15.76 20.80
N CYS A 242 -15.60 -14.59 20.21
CA CYS A 242 -15.85 -14.39 18.79
C CYS A 242 -14.71 -13.59 18.17
N SER A 243 -14.31 -13.97 16.96
CA SER A 243 -13.28 -13.31 16.18
C SER A 243 -13.89 -12.45 15.07
N ILE A 244 -13.33 -11.26 14.86
CA ILE A 244 -13.47 -10.52 13.60
C ILE A 244 -12.20 -10.70 12.78
N THR A 245 -12.37 -11.03 11.50
CA THR A 245 -11.28 -11.10 10.52
C THR A 245 -11.60 -10.19 9.36
N VAL A 246 -10.69 -9.27 9.04
CA VAL A 246 -10.76 -8.43 7.84
C VAL A 246 -9.63 -8.82 6.91
N ASN A 247 -9.99 -9.37 5.76
CA ASN A 247 -9.08 -9.79 4.71
C ASN A 247 -9.24 -8.88 3.51
N ALA A 248 -8.14 -8.47 2.91
CA ALA A 248 -8.16 -7.59 1.74
C ALA A 248 -7.03 -7.90 0.77
N THR A 249 -7.32 -7.73 -0.52
CA THR A 249 -6.30 -7.78 -1.57
C THR A 249 -6.38 -6.51 -2.41
N ASN A 250 -5.40 -5.61 -2.31
CA ASN A 250 -5.39 -4.34 -3.03
C ASN A 250 -4.05 -4.12 -3.75
N LYS A 251 -4.07 -3.45 -4.90
CA LYS A 251 -2.83 -3.09 -5.63
C LYS A 251 -1.89 -2.20 -4.79
N ALA A 252 -2.43 -1.33 -3.94
CA ALA A 252 -1.66 -0.39 -3.14
C ALA A 252 -0.80 -1.08 -2.06
N PHE A 253 -1.40 -2.02 -1.32
CA PHE A 253 -0.79 -2.64 -0.14
C PHE A 253 -0.55 -4.16 -0.25
N GLY A 254 -1.10 -4.82 -1.27
CA GLY A 254 -1.02 -6.27 -1.46
C GLY A 254 -2.12 -7.01 -0.70
N SER A 255 -1.79 -8.18 -0.13
CA SER A 255 -2.68 -8.92 0.75
C SER A 255 -2.56 -8.45 2.20
N LEU A 256 -3.68 -8.37 2.90
CA LEU A 256 -3.79 -7.98 4.29
C LEU A 256 -4.79 -8.90 4.98
N GLU A 257 -4.42 -9.41 6.15
CA GLU A 257 -5.30 -10.19 7.03
C GLU A 257 -5.07 -9.71 8.45
N ILE A 258 -6.15 -9.24 9.07
CA ILE A 258 -6.14 -8.73 10.45
C ILE A 258 -7.23 -9.46 11.25
N LYS A 259 -6.88 -9.84 12.47
CA LYS A 259 -7.76 -10.62 13.36
C LYS A 259 -7.77 -10.01 14.74
N SER A 260 -8.97 -9.86 15.29
CA SER A 260 -9.17 -9.51 16.70
C SER A 260 -10.22 -10.43 17.31
N GLN A 261 -10.09 -10.70 18.59
CA GLN A 261 -10.95 -11.60 19.34
C GLN A 261 -11.48 -10.88 20.57
N ALA A 262 -12.78 -10.98 20.80
CA ALA A 262 -13.41 -10.45 22.01
C ALA A 262 -14.48 -11.43 22.52
N PRO A 263 -14.71 -11.46 23.85
CA PRO A 263 -15.83 -12.20 24.40
C PRO A 263 -17.16 -11.56 23.99
N VAL A 264 -18.21 -12.39 23.85
CA VAL A 264 -19.57 -11.92 23.59
C VAL A 264 -20.31 -11.86 24.94
N PRO A 265 -20.45 -10.69 25.57
CA PRO A 265 -21.25 -10.55 26.78
C PRO A 265 -22.73 -10.80 26.45
N LYS A 266 -23.35 -11.70 27.21
CA LYS A 266 -24.80 -11.85 27.23
C LYS A 266 -25.41 -10.65 27.94
N THR A 267 -26.40 -10.03 27.33
CA THR A 267 -27.29 -9.11 28.05
C THR A 267 -28.47 -9.90 28.59
N TYR A 268 -28.74 -9.74 29.88
CA TYR A 268 -29.91 -10.33 30.53
C TYR A 268 -30.89 -9.19 30.82
N LYS A 269 -32.16 -9.35 30.43
CA LYS A 269 -33.21 -8.41 30.84
C LYS A 269 -33.58 -8.71 32.30
N ASP A 270 -33.95 -7.69 33.09
CA ASP A 270 -34.25 -7.89 34.52
C ASP A 270 -35.35 -8.94 34.74
N ASN A 271 -36.35 -8.98 33.86
CA ASN A 271 -37.43 -9.97 33.89
C ASN A 271 -36.94 -11.42 33.67
N ASP A 272 -35.81 -11.62 32.98
CA ASP A 272 -35.22 -12.94 32.74
C ASP A 272 -34.44 -13.48 33.94
N LEU A 273 -33.98 -12.61 34.84
CA LEU A 273 -33.18 -12.95 36.01
C LEU A 273 -34.04 -13.38 37.21
N ILE A 274 -35.24 -12.77 37.35
CA ILE A 274 -36.15 -13.02 38.49
C ILE A 274 -36.66 -14.47 38.53
N SER A 275 -36.71 -15.15 37.37
CA SER A 275 -37.37 -16.46 37.22
C SER A 275 -36.44 -17.67 37.26
N SER A 276 -35.12 -17.50 37.36
CA SER A 276 -34.21 -18.66 37.25
C SER A 276 -32.90 -18.49 38.05
N GLN A 277 -32.74 -19.29 39.10
CA GLN A 277 -31.50 -19.43 39.86
C GLN A 277 -30.31 -19.89 38.98
N GLY A 278 -30.57 -20.66 37.91
CA GLY A 278 -29.53 -21.09 36.96
C GLY A 278 -28.91 -19.92 36.19
N LYS A 279 -29.73 -19.00 35.68
CA LYS A 279 -29.27 -17.76 35.02
C LYS A 279 -28.54 -16.81 35.98
N LEU A 280 -28.97 -16.73 37.24
CA LEU A 280 -28.24 -15.97 38.27
C LEU A 280 -26.86 -16.57 38.54
N LYS A 281 -26.73 -17.91 38.53
CA LYS A 281 -25.44 -18.61 38.64
C LYS A 281 -24.56 -18.38 37.41
N GLU A 282 -25.12 -18.43 36.20
CA GLU A 282 -24.37 -18.08 34.99
C GLU A 282 -23.92 -16.62 34.99
N LEU A 283 -24.80 -15.70 35.39
CA LEU A 283 -24.47 -14.28 35.52
C LEU A 283 -23.31 -14.14 36.50
N ALA A 284 -23.45 -14.72 37.69
CA ALA A 284 -22.43 -14.77 38.74
C ALA A 284 -21.09 -15.34 38.25
N GLU A 285 -21.09 -16.43 37.49
CA GLU A 285 -19.87 -16.97 36.84
C GLU A 285 -19.27 -16.01 35.80
N ILE A 286 -20.09 -15.30 35.01
CA ILE A 286 -19.64 -14.33 33.99
C ILE A 286 -19.03 -13.09 34.65
N ILE A 287 -19.66 -12.54 35.69
CA ILE A 287 -19.10 -11.44 36.48
C ILE A 287 -17.99 -11.93 37.42
N GLY A 288 -17.86 -13.23 37.66
CA GLY A 288 -16.97 -13.80 38.68
C GLY A 288 -17.40 -13.45 40.09
N ALA A 289 -18.67 -13.11 40.31
CA ALA A 289 -19.23 -12.95 41.63
C ALA A 289 -19.58 -14.33 42.18
N GLU A 290 -19.17 -14.63 43.40
CA GLU A 290 -19.69 -15.79 44.12
C GLU A 290 -21.09 -15.42 44.65
N LEU A 291 -22.09 -16.25 44.34
CA LEU A 291 -23.44 -16.10 44.89
C LEU A 291 -23.39 -16.37 46.41
N TYR A 292 -23.10 -15.33 47.20
CA TYR A 292 -23.01 -15.49 48.64
C TYR A 292 -24.33 -15.21 49.36
N VAL A 293 -24.71 -16.20 50.17
CA VAL A 293 -25.63 -16.06 51.28
C VAL A 293 -24.80 -15.58 52.48
N SER A 294 -25.01 -14.33 52.88
CA SER A 294 -24.78 -13.76 54.22
C SER A 294 -23.54 -14.29 55.00
N ASN A 295 -22.43 -13.55 55.00
CA ASN A 295 -21.63 -13.32 56.23
C ASN A 295 -20.60 -12.18 56.07
N ASN A 296 -20.29 -11.56 57.23
CA ASN A 296 -19.78 -10.21 57.52
C ASN A 296 -18.43 -9.73 56.92
N ASP A 297 -17.90 -10.31 55.85
CA ASP A 297 -16.60 -9.91 55.24
C ASP A 297 -16.73 -9.45 53.79
N ILE A 298 -17.72 -8.59 53.55
CA ILE A 298 -18.08 -8.13 52.19
C ILE A 298 -16.99 -7.21 51.62
N ASP A 299 -16.48 -6.25 52.41
CA ASP A 299 -15.61 -5.20 51.89
C ASP A 299 -14.20 -5.70 51.50
N PHE A 300 -13.60 -6.58 52.30
CA PHE A 300 -12.30 -7.17 51.99
C PHE A 300 -12.37 -8.02 50.72
N LYS A 301 -13.44 -8.79 50.55
CA LYS A 301 -13.62 -9.67 49.40
C LYS A 301 -14.00 -8.92 48.12
N ILE A 302 -14.80 -7.86 48.21
CA ILE A 302 -15.07 -6.96 47.08
C ILE A 302 -13.77 -6.33 46.59
N LYS A 303 -12.92 -5.86 47.50
CA LYS A 303 -11.62 -5.28 47.16
C LYS A 303 -10.70 -6.30 46.47
N THR A 304 -10.62 -7.51 47.03
CA THR A 304 -9.82 -8.60 46.42
C THR A 304 -10.36 -9.03 45.05
N TRP A 305 -11.68 -9.04 44.86
CA TRP A 305 -12.32 -9.31 43.56
C TRP A 305 -12.06 -8.19 42.54
N LEU A 306 -12.15 -6.92 42.95
CA LEU A 306 -11.80 -5.77 42.11
C LEU A 306 -10.33 -5.82 41.66
N ASP A 307 -9.42 -6.12 42.58
CA ASP A 307 -7.98 -6.22 42.31
C ASP A 307 -7.65 -7.38 41.36
N ASN A 308 -8.30 -8.54 41.50
CA ASN A 308 -8.11 -9.68 40.59
C ASN A 308 -8.75 -9.46 39.21
N LYS A 309 -9.91 -8.79 39.10
CA LYS A 309 -10.60 -8.58 37.81
C LYS A 309 -10.02 -7.44 36.98
N TYR A 310 -9.42 -6.42 37.59
CA TYR A 310 -8.69 -5.39 36.84
C TYR A 310 -7.45 -5.95 36.14
N LEU A 311 -6.87 -7.04 36.67
CA LEU A 311 -5.75 -7.75 36.04
C LEU A 311 -6.18 -8.72 34.92
N GLU A 312 -7.40 -9.28 34.96
CA GLU A 312 -7.93 -10.20 33.92
C GLU A 312 -8.72 -9.51 32.79
N LYS A 313 -9.20 -8.28 32.98
CA LYS A 313 -9.96 -7.57 31.95
C LYS A 313 -9.04 -7.08 30.84
N GLY A 314 -9.00 -7.89 29.78
CA GLY A 314 -8.71 -7.41 28.44
C GLY A 314 -7.28 -7.62 27.98
N LEU A 315 -6.78 -8.86 28.07
CA LEU A 315 -5.81 -9.31 27.08
C LEU A 315 -6.53 -9.41 25.73
N ILE A 316 -6.70 -8.25 25.09
CA ILE A 316 -6.87 -8.18 23.64
C ILE A 316 -5.56 -8.77 23.11
N ILE A 317 -5.58 -10.05 22.74
CA ILE A 317 -4.48 -10.62 21.98
C ILE A 317 -4.63 -10.02 20.58
N ASN A 318 -4.08 -8.82 20.42
CA ASN A 318 -3.84 -8.24 19.12
C ASN A 318 -2.86 -9.17 18.43
N HIS A 319 -3.38 -10.09 17.63
CA HIS A 319 -2.55 -10.79 16.67
C HIS A 319 -2.19 -9.77 15.58
N GLU A 320 -1.13 -9.02 15.85
CA GLU A 320 -0.38 -8.32 14.81
C GLU A 320 0.23 -9.39 13.91
N SER A 321 -0.54 -9.77 12.89
CA SER A 321 0.01 -10.39 11.70
C SER A 321 0.99 -9.39 11.10
N LYS A 322 2.28 -9.49 11.46
CA LYS A 322 3.34 -8.82 10.70
C LYS A 322 3.17 -9.29 9.27
N ASN A 323 2.80 -8.36 8.41
CA ASN A 323 2.77 -8.58 6.96
C ASN A 323 4.23 -8.81 6.54
N LYS A 324 4.74 -10.04 6.71
CA LYS A 324 6.09 -10.44 6.30
C LYS A 324 6.08 -10.61 4.80
N VAL A 325 5.97 -9.49 4.08
CA VAL A 325 6.41 -9.47 2.70
C VAL A 325 7.93 -9.60 2.77
N ASN A 326 8.43 -10.76 2.36
CA ASN A 326 9.86 -11.06 2.41
C ASN A 326 10.59 -10.25 1.32
N HIS A 327 10.70 -8.93 1.52
CA HIS A 327 11.31 -8.00 0.57
C HIS A 327 12.81 -8.23 0.40
N PHE A 328 13.42 -8.96 1.33
CA PHE A 328 14.84 -9.28 1.36
C PHE A 328 15.15 -10.70 0.86
N TRP A 329 14.27 -11.32 0.06
CA TRP A 329 14.58 -12.62 -0.56
C TRP A 329 15.93 -12.59 -1.32
N ILE A 330 16.32 -11.41 -1.81
CA ILE A 330 17.60 -11.22 -2.50
C ILE A 330 18.79 -11.14 -1.54
N LEU A 331 18.60 -10.62 -0.31
CA LEU A 331 19.65 -10.65 0.72
C LEU A 331 19.88 -12.07 1.27
N ASP A 332 18.81 -12.88 1.32
CA ASP A 332 18.90 -14.30 1.67
C ASP A 332 19.38 -15.16 0.48
N SER A 333 19.50 -14.58 -0.71
CA SER A 333 19.91 -15.30 -1.91
C SER A 333 21.43 -15.32 -2.05
N TYR A 334 21.97 -16.50 -2.39
CA TYR A 334 23.38 -16.68 -2.76
C TYR A 334 23.83 -15.73 -3.91
N ILE A 335 22.88 -15.22 -4.69
CA ILE A 335 23.12 -14.27 -5.80
C ILE A 335 23.72 -12.95 -5.30
N LEU A 336 23.30 -12.43 -4.13
CA LEU A 336 23.85 -11.18 -3.59
C LEU A 336 25.33 -11.34 -3.23
N TRP A 337 25.68 -12.46 -2.60
CA TRP A 337 27.07 -12.78 -2.28
C TRP A 337 27.94 -12.91 -3.54
N MET A 338 27.41 -13.54 -4.59
CA MET A 338 28.09 -13.59 -5.88
C MET A 338 28.31 -12.19 -6.47
N LEU A 339 27.29 -11.32 -6.45
CA LEU A 339 27.40 -9.93 -6.94
C LEU A 339 28.46 -9.13 -6.16
N ILE A 340 28.49 -9.25 -4.84
CA ILE A 340 29.50 -8.61 -3.98
C ILE A 340 30.91 -9.13 -4.32
N LEU A 341 31.04 -10.43 -4.60
CA LEU A 341 32.32 -11.06 -4.93
C LEU A 341 32.81 -10.69 -6.34
N PHE A 342 31.92 -10.34 -7.27
CA PHE A 342 32.26 -9.90 -8.64
C PHE A 342 32.51 -8.40 -8.79
N LEU A 343 32.11 -7.57 -7.82
CA LEU A 343 32.40 -6.12 -7.82
C LEU A 343 33.90 -5.79 -7.97
N PRO A 344 34.84 -6.45 -7.25
CA PRO A 344 36.27 -6.26 -7.45
C PRO A 344 36.74 -6.67 -8.85
N LEU A 345 36.14 -7.72 -9.42
CA LEU A 345 36.48 -8.21 -10.76
C LEU A 345 36.10 -7.19 -11.82
N GLU A 346 34.94 -6.54 -11.70
CA GLU A 346 34.53 -5.46 -12.60
C GLU A 346 35.53 -4.28 -12.56
N ILE A 347 35.99 -3.92 -11.36
CA ILE A 347 36.99 -2.85 -11.19
C ILE A 347 38.32 -3.23 -11.85
N ILE A 348 38.76 -4.49 -11.69
CA ILE A 348 39.98 -4.99 -12.34
C ILE A 348 39.84 -4.98 -13.86
N ILE A 349 38.71 -5.46 -14.40
CA ILE A 349 38.44 -5.47 -15.85
C ILE A 349 38.40 -4.04 -16.41
N ARG A 350 37.69 -3.11 -15.74
CA ARG A 350 37.62 -1.70 -16.18
C ARG A 350 38.93 -0.96 -16.07
N ARG A 351 39.84 -1.39 -15.19
CA ARG A 351 41.17 -0.77 -14.99
C ARG A 351 42.30 -1.62 -15.54
N TRP A 352 42.00 -2.65 -16.33
CA TRP A 352 42.99 -3.55 -16.89
C TRP A 352 44.06 -2.79 -17.67
N ASP A 353 43.62 -1.89 -18.54
CA ASP A 353 44.53 -1.07 -19.35
C ASP A 353 45.45 -0.19 -18.49
N LYS A 354 44.99 0.30 -17.34
CA LYS A 354 45.80 1.14 -16.44
C LYS A 354 46.76 0.33 -15.56
N LEU A 355 46.41 -0.91 -15.23
CA LEU A 355 47.23 -1.77 -14.38
C LEU A 355 48.37 -2.45 -15.14
N PHE A 356 48.21 -2.67 -16.44
CA PHE A 356 49.18 -3.42 -17.25
C PHE A 356 49.90 -2.58 -18.34
N GLN A 357 49.64 -1.28 -18.44
CA GLN A 357 50.37 -0.38 -19.34
C GLN A 357 51.79 0.01 -18.87
N THR A 358 52.23 -0.45 -17.70
CA THR A 358 53.56 -0.14 -17.13
C THR A 358 54.55 -1.30 -17.18
N PHE A 359 54.24 -2.37 -17.93
CA PHE A 359 55.15 -3.47 -18.21
C PHE A 359 55.61 -3.48 -19.67
#